data_AF-A0A0C1G510-F1
#
_entry.id   AF-A0A0C1G510-F1
#
_cell.length_a   1.000
_cell.length_b   1.000
_cell.length_c   1.000
_cell.angle_alpha   90.00
_cell.angle_beta   90.00
_cell.angle_gamma   90.00
#
_symmetry.space_group_name_H-M   'P 1'
#
loop_
_entity.id
_entity.type
_entity.pdbx_description
1 polymer ?
#
loop_
_entity_poly.entity_id
_entity_poly.type
_entity_poly.pdbx_seq_one_letter_code
_entity_poly.pdbx_strand_id
1 'polypeptide(L)'
;MMLDYIFYRAYIAYEKKKQPGLFSATAYCAVICLFLFMPLYGMLDILLKNQESLRKTAIVLYIILIIVSVFFRYFRKNKLRHIIEKYRFSKYNKKIATWLFFLILPLCMILGVWIYALIS
;
A
#
# COMPACT_ATOMS: atom_id res chain seq x y z
N MET A 1 9.12 8.12 -2.01
CA MET A 1 10.32 8.02 -1.15
C MET A 1 10.14 6.97 -0.07
N MET A 2 9.21 7.14 0.90
CA MET A 2 9.00 6.17 1.99
C MET A 2 8.33 4.87 1.54
N LEU A 3 7.23 4.93 0.78
CA LEU A 3 6.57 3.73 0.22
C LEU A 3 7.50 2.91 -0.68
N ASP A 4 8.39 3.56 -1.45
CA ASP A 4 9.38 2.87 -2.29
C ASP A 4 10.40 2.09 -1.45
N TYR A 5 10.73 2.57 -0.25
CA TYR A 5 11.61 1.86 0.67
C TYR A 5 10.89 0.68 1.34
N ILE A 6 9.62 0.86 1.74
CA ILE A 6 8.77 -0.24 2.25
C ILE A 6 8.64 -1.33 1.18
N PHE A 7 8.33 -0.94 -0.06
CA PHE A 7 8.29 -1.84 -1.22
C PHE A 7 9.61 -2.59 -1.37
N TYR A 8 10.75 -1.90 -1.35
CA TYR A 8 12.07 -2.52 -1.46
C TYR A 8 12.30 -3.58 -0.36
N ARG A 9 11.97 -3.27 0.89
CA ARG A 9 12.15 -4.19 2.02
C ARG A 9 11.23 -5.41 1.92
N ALA A 10 9.97 -5.22 1.53
CA ALA A 10 9.04 -6.30 1.27
C ALA A 10 9.50 -7.16 0.09
N TYR A 11 9.92 -6.55 -1.02
CA TYR A 11 10.43 -7.23 -2.22
C TYR A 11 11.57 -8.18 -1.87
N ILE A 12 12.60 -7.68 -1.18
CA ILE A 12 13.75 -8.50 -0.76
C ILE A 12 13.32 -9.61 0.20
N ALA A 13 12.34 -9.37 1.08
CA ALA A 13 11.84 -10.39 2.01
C ALA A 13 11.12 -11.53 1.28
N TYR A 14 10.31 -11.22 0.28
CA TYR A 14 9.57 -12.20 -0.53
C TYR A 14 10.50 -12.95 -1.50
N GLU A 15 11.43 -12.26 -2.16
CA GLU A 15 12.46 -12.88 -3.02
C GLU A 15 13.31 -13.90 -2.26
N LYS A 16 13.72 -13.58 -1.02
CA LYS A 16 14.45 -14.52 -0.16
C LYS A 16 13.69 -15.81 0.12
N LYS A 17 12.36 -15.79 0.05
CA LYS A 17 11.48 -16.94 0.21
C LYS A 17 11.15 -17.64 -1.11
N LYS A 18 11.80 -17.26 -2.22
CA LYS A 18 11.52 -17.75 -3.59
C LYS A 18 10.06 -17.55 -4.02
N GLN A 19 9.39 -16.55 -3.44
CA GLN A 19 8.04 -16.14 -3.82
C GLN A 19 8.13 -15.01 -4.86
N PRO A 20 7.08 -14.77 -5.67
CA PRO A 20 7.09 -13.69 -6.65
C PRO A 20 7.18 -12.33 -5.94
N GLY A 21 8.40 -11.81 -5.79
CA GLY A 21 8.68 -10.66 -4.92
C GLY A 21 8.07 -9.38 -5.44
N LEU A 22 8.07 -9.19 -6.76
CA LEU A 22 7.44 -8.03 -7.41
C LEU A 22 5.93 -7.98 -7.13
N PHE A 23 5.22 -9.08 -7.41
CA PHE A 23 3.77 -9.13 -7.20
C PHE A 23 3.42 -8.98 -5.71
N SER A 24 4.09 -9.76 -4.84
CA SER A 24 3.80 -9.78 -3.40
C SER A 24 4.08 -8.44 -2.72
N ALA A 25 5.21 -7.80 -3.04
CA ALA A 25 5.54 -6.49 -2.50
C ALA A 25 4.61 -5.38 -3.04
N THR A 26 4.20 -5.49 -4.31
CA THR A 26 3.25 -4.54 -4.90
C THR A 26 1.88 -4.66 -4.23
N ALA A 27 1.37 -5.88 -4.07
CA ALA A 27 0.13 -6.14 -3.36
C ALA A 27 0.19 -5.65 -1.91
N TYR A 28 1.30 -5.91 -1.21
CA TYR A 28 1.52 -5.41 0.15
C TYR A 28 1.41 -3.87 0.22
N CYS A 29 2.09 -3.15 -0.68
CA CYS A 29 1.99 -1.70 -0.76
C CYS A 29 0.58 -1.22 -1.17
N ALA A 30 -0.13 -1.97 -2.02
CA ALA A 30 -1.49 -1.62 -2.42
C ALA A 30 -2.44 -1.65 -1.22
N VAL A 31 -2.35 -2.68 -0.37
CA VAL A 31 -3.16 -2.79 0.84
C VAL A 31 -2.81 -1.69 1.85
N ILE A 32 -1.52 -1.37 2.03
CA ILE A 32 -1.12 -0.19 2.84
C ILE A 32 -1.80 1.08 2.34
N CYS A 33 -1.78 1.34 1.03
CA CYS A 33 -2.44 2.50 0.44
C CYS A 33 -3.96 2.45 0.65
N LEU A 34 -4.62 1.29 0.50
CA LEU A 34 -6.07 1.14 0.73
C LEU A 34 -6.49 1.58 2.13
N PHE A 35 -5.71 1.25 3.17
CA PHE A 35 -6.03 1.67 4.53
C PHE A 35 -5.61 3.11 4.82
N LEU A 36 -4.48 3.57 4.29
CA LEU A 36 -4.06 4.97 4.46
C LEU A 36 -5.03 5.96 3.82
N PHE A 37 -5.64 5.59 2.69
CA PHE A 37 -6.63 6.43 1.98
C PHE A 37 -8.08 6.14 2.40
N MET A 38 -8.30 5.27 3.39
CA MET A 38 -9.64 4.99 3.93
C MET A 38 -10.42 6.23 4.40
N PRO A 39 -9.80 7.31 4.90
CA PRO A 39 -10.52 8.55 5.21
C PRO A 39 -11.21 9.18 3.99
N LEU A 40 -10.61 9.08 2.80
CA LEU A 40 -11.24 9.55 1.55
C LEU A 40 -12.49 8.73 1.24
N TYR A 41 -12.44 7.43 1.49
CA TYR A 41 -13.62 6.58 1.41
C TYR A 41 -14.71 7.04 2.40
N GLY A 42 -14.35 7.36 3.65
CA GLY A 42 -15.30 7.90 4.64
C GLY A 42 -16.00 9.17 4.15
N MET A 43 -15.28 10.09 3.52
CA MET A 43 -15.89 11.28 2.92
C MET A 43 -16.86 10.94 1.78
N LEU A 44 -16.51 9.99 0.91
CA LEU A 44 -17.39 9.53 -0.17
C LEU A 44 -18.65 8.84 0.37
N ASP A 45 -18.52 8.06 1.45
CA ASP A 45 -19.64 7.37 2.11
C ASP A 45 -20.66 8.38 2.66
N ILE A 46 -20.19 9.46 3.29
CA ILE A 46 -21.04 10.55 3.78
C ILE A 46 -21.72 11.28 2.61
N LEU A 47 -20.96 11.64 1.58
CA LEU A 47 -21.47 12.38 0.42
C LEU A 47 -22.57 11.60 -0.32
N LEU A 48 -22.42 10.27 -0.38
CA LEU A 48 -23.30 9.37 -1.12
C LEU A 48 -24.28 8.61 -0.20
N LYS A 49 -24.47 9.05 1.04
CA LYS A 49 -25.27 8.35 2.06
C LYS A 49 -26.69 8.00 1.59
N ASN A 50 -27.30 8.89 0.79
CA ASN A 50 -28.67 8.72 0.27
C ASN A 50 -28.72 8.05 -1.12
N GLN A 51 -27.59 7.62 -1.68
CA GLN A 51 -27.49 7.07 -3.04
C GLN A 51 -26.77 5.71 -3.00
N GLU A 52 -27.46 4.67 -2.53
CA GLU A 52 -26.85 3.37 -2.24
C GLU A 52 -26.13 2.72 -3.44
N SER A 53 -26.73 2.78 -4.64
CA SER A 53 -26.14 2.22 -5.86
C SER A 53 -24.85 2.94 -6.27
N LEU A 54 -24.84 4.27 -6.18
CA LEU A 54 -23.68 5.10 -6.47
C LEU A 54 -22.59 4.91 -5.41
N ARG A 55 -22.96 4.77 -4.14
CA ARG A 55 -22.03 4.44 -3.06
C ARG A 55 -21.32 3.10 -3.29
N LYS A 56 -22.06 2.04 -3.64
CA LYS A 56 -21.46 0.72 -3.96
C LYS A 56 -20.47 0.82 -5.12
N THR A 57 -20.86 1.54 -6.18
CA THR A 57 -19.99 1.79 -7.34
C THR A 57 -18.73 2.58 -6.95
N ALA A 58 -18.87 3.60 -6.11
CA ALA A 58 -17.75 4.43 -5.64
C ALA A 58 -16.73 3.61 -4.82
N ILE A 59 -17.19 2.67 -3.98
CA ILE A 59 -16.32 1.73 -3.24
C ILE A 59 -15.47 0.90 -4.20
N VAL A 60 -16.12 0.29 -5.18
CA VAL A 60 -15.44 -0.57 -6.15
C VAL A 60 -14.42 0.23 -6.95
N LEU A 61 -14.79 1.42 -7.41
CA LEU A 61 -13.89 2.33 -8.13
C LEU A 61 -12.71 2.76 -7.25
N TYR A 62 -12.94 3.12 -6.00
CA TYR A 62 -11.88 3.47 -5.04
C TYR A 62 -10.83 2.35 -4.91
N ILE A 63 -11.29 1.10 -4.71
CA ILE A 63 -10.40 -0.05 -4.58
C ILE A 63 -9.61 -0.27 -5.86
N ILE A 64 -10.30 -0.29 -7.01
CA ILE A 64 -9.67 -0.51 -8.33
C ILE A 64 -8.64 0.59 -8.61
N LEU A 65 -8.99 1.86 -8.39
CA LEU A 65 -8.08 2.98 -8.62
C LEU A 65 -6.80 2.84 -7.81
N ILE A 66 -6.88 2.49 -6.52
CA ILE A 66 -5.69 2.31 -5.68
C ILE A 66 -4.85 1.13 -6.16
N ILE A 67 -5.48 -0.03 -6.42
CA ILE A 67 -4.77 -1.22 -6.88
C ILE A 67 -4.07 -0.93 -8.20
N VAL A 68 -4.80 -0.44 -9.21
CA VAL A 68 -4.25 -0.13 -10.54
C VAL A 68 -3.12 0.90 -10.43
N SER A 69 -3.30 1.97 -9.65
CA SER A 69 -2.26 3.01 -9.50
C SER A 69 -0.96 2.46 -8.90
N VAL A 70 -1.07 1.61 -7.87
CA VAL A 70 0.09 1.02 -7.20
C VAL A 70 0.77 0.00 -8.11
N PHE A 71 -0.01 -0.86 -8.78
CA PHE A 71 0.53 -1.84 -9.71
C PHE A 71 1.21 -1.17 -10.90
N PHE A 72 0.58 -0.18 -11.52
CA PHE A 72 1.16 0.56 -12.64
C PHE A 72 2.49 1.24 -12.26
N ARG A 73 2.60 1.74 -11.02
CA ARG A 73 3.82 2.34 -10.50
C ARG A 73 4.97 1.35 -10.37
N TYR A 74 4.73 0.18 -9.78
CA TYR A 74 5.81 -0.77 -9.43
C TYR A 74 6.13 -1.79 -10.51
N PHE A 75 5.17 -2.14 -11.38
CA PHE A 75 5.41 -3.05 -12.51
C PHE A 75 6.20 -2.40 -13.67
N ARG A 76 6.41 -1.08 -13.64
CA ARG A 76 7.27 -0.42 -14.62
C ARG A 76 8.73 -0.88 -14.44
N LYS A 77 9.26 -1.64 -15.40
CA LYS A 77 10.62 -2.27 -15.34
C LYS A 77 11.72 -1.30 -14.86
N ASN A 78 11.74 -0.08 -15.38
CA ASN A 78 12.74 0.93 -15.03
C ASN A 78 12.63 1.36 -13.56
N LYS A 79 11.43 1.35 -12.99
CA LYS A 79 11.18 1.75 -11.61
C LYS A 79 11.73 0.73 -10.62
N LEU A 80 11.49 -0.57 -10.87
CA LEU A 80 11.99 -1.64 -10.01
C LEU A 80 13.52 -1.61 -9.91
N ARG A 81 14.20 -1.56 -11.06
CA ARG A 81 15.67 -1.47 -11.11
C ARG A 81 16.20 -0.27 -10.35
N HIS A 82 15.61 0.90 -10.60
CA HIS A 82 15.99 2.14 -9.90
C HIS A 82 15.81 2.04 -8.38
N ILE A 83 14.71 1.44 -7.90
CA ILE A 83 14.47 1.24 -6.46
C ILE A 83 15.52 0.31 -5.85
N ILE A 84 15.83 -0.80 -6.52
CA ILE A 84 16.82 -1.77 -6.05
C ILE A 84 18.20 -1.09 -5.95
N GLU A 85 18.65 -0.43 -7.01
CA GLU A 85 19.95 0.26 -7.04
C GLU A 85 20.03 1.35 -5.96
N LYS A 86 18.97 2.14 -5.79
CA LYS A 86 18.89 3.21 -4.80
C LYS A 86 19.02 2.73 -3.35
N TYR A 87 18.39 1.60 -3.02
CA TYR A 87 18.31 1.14 -1.64
C TYR A 87 19.22 -0.04 -1.29
N ARG A 88 19.90 -0.65 -2.27
CA ARG A 88 20.82 -1.79 -2.05
C ARG A 88 21.85 -1.53 -0.95
N PHE A 89 22.44 -0.34 -0.94
CA PHE A 89 23.49 0.06 0.01
C PHE A 89 22.99 1.01 1.11
N SER A 90 21.67 1.09 1.32
CA SER A 90 21.11 1.96 2.35
C SER A 90 21.60 1.54 3.75
N LYS A 91 22.17 2.50 4.50
CA LYS A 91 22.62 2.28 5.89
C LYS A 91 21.49 1.77 6.81
N TYR A 92 20.24 2.12 6.50
CA TYR A 92 19.05 1.68 7.24
C TYR A 92 18.76 0.18 7.10
N ASN A 93 19.31 -0.48 6.07
CA ASN A 93 19.11 -1.92 5.89
C ASN A 93 19.73 -2.76 7.03
N LYS A 94 20.80 -2.25 7.66
CA LYS A 94 21.44 -2.89 8.82
C LYS A 94 20.82 -2.49 10.16
N LYS A 95 20.19 -1.31 10.23
CA LYS A 95 19.64 -0.76 11.48
C LYS A 95 18.23 -1.25 11.79
N ILE A 96 17.40 -1.41 10.77
CA ILE A 96 15.97 -1.74 10.95
C ILE A 96 15.75 -3.18 10.51
N ALA A 97 15.26 -4.02 11.43
CA ALA A 97 14.93 -5.40 11.15
C ALA A 97 13.79 -5.51 10.12
N THR A 98 13.84 -6.53 9.25
CA THR A 98 12.86 -6.68 8.17
C THR A 98 11.44 -6.96 8.69
N TRP A 99 11.30 -7.63 9.83
CA TRP A 99 10.00 -7.92 10.43
C TRP A 99 9.22 -6.65 10.81
N LEU A 100 9.91 -5.56 11.19
CA LEU A 100 9.28 -4.27 11.50
C LEU A 100 8.50 -3.69 10.30
N PHE A 101 8.95 -3.97 9.07
CA PHE A 101 8.23 -3.51 7.88
C PHE A 101 6.89 -4.20 7.69
N PHE A 102 6.70 -5.41 8.22
CA PHE A 102 5.43 -6.12 8.19
C PHE A 102 4.44 -5.62 9.25
N LEU A 103 4.91 -4.90 10.28
CA LEU A 103 4.03 -4.21 11.22
C LEU A 103 3.39 -2.94 10.64
N ILE A 104 3.91 -2.42 9.54
CA ILE A 104 3.34 -1.22 8.91
C ILE A 104 1.89 -1.48 8.48
N LEU A 105 1.60 -2.65 7.92
CA LEU A 105 0.26 -3.00 7.49
C LEU A 105 -0.78 -2.98 8.63
N PRO A 106 -0.61 -3.72 9.75
CA PRO A 106 -1.57 -3.66 10.85
C PRO A 106 -1.67 -2.27 11.48
N LEU A 107 -0.57 -1.50 11.54
CA LEU A 107 -0.63 -0.11 12.01
C LEU A 107 -1.46 0.77 11.08
N CYS A 108 -1.29 0.65 9.76
CA CYS A 108 -2.10 1.36 8.78
C CYS A 108 -3.57 0.95 8.85
N MET A 109 -3.86 -0.35 9.07
CA MET A 109 -5.23 -0.83 9.27
C MET A 109 -5.88 -0.18 10.49
N ILE A 110 -5.21 -0.21 11.65
CA ILE A 110 -5.72 0.40 12.88
C ILE A 110 -6.00 1.88 12.66
N LEU A 111 -5.02 2.61 12.11
CA LEU A 111 -5.16 4.05 11.86
C LEU A 111 -6.27 4.36 10.85
N GLY A 112 -6.32 3.65 9.72
CA GLY A 112 -7.31 3.88 8.68
C GLY A 112 -8.74 3.62 9.16
N VAL A 113 -8.96 2.49 9.85
CA VAL A 113 -10.26 2.13 10.43
C VAL A 113 -10.66 3.12 11.52
N TRP A 114 -9.72 3.49 12.39
CA TRP A 114 -9.99 4.43 13.48
C TRP A 114 -10.40 5.82 12.94
N ILE A 115 -9.69 6.32 11.93
CA ILE A 115 -10.04 7.61 11.30
C ILE A 115 -11.37 7.51 10.55
N TYR A 116 -11.63 6.41 9.84
CA TYR A 116 -12.93 6.19 9.20
C TYR A 116 -14.07 6.26 10.22
N ALA A 117 -13.94 5.54 11.34
CA ALA A 117 -14.94 5.52 12.41
C ALA A 117 -15.15 6.89 13.09
N LEU A 118 -14.15 7.78 13.08
CA LEU A 118 -14.29 9.15 13.58
C LEU A 118 -15.04 10.07 12.59
N ILE A 119 -14.98 9.75 11.29
CA ILE A 119 -15.54 10.57 10.22
C ILE A 119 -16.98 10.14 9.90
N SER A 120 -17.24 8.82 9.86
CA SER A 120 -18.54 8.22 9.49
C SER A 120 -19.58 8.32 10.60
#